data_AF-A0A6G3QPA1-F1
#
_entry.id   AF-A0A6G3QPA1-F1
#
_cell.length_a   1.000
_cell.length_b   1.000
_cell.length_c   1.000
_cell.angle_alpha   90.00
_cell.angle_beta   90.00
_cell.angle_gamma   90.00
#
_symmetry.space_group_name_H-M   'P 1'
#
loop_
_entity.id
_entity.type
_entity.pdbx_description
1 polymer ?
#
loop_
_entity_poly.entity_id
_entity_poly.type
_entity_poly.pdbx_seq_one_letter_code
_entity_poly.pdbx_strand_id
1 'polypeptide(L)' 'AAPAAPASGYAAPAPAPRPAAPEPPPPISPEDDIPEDDDPDLDESALSGQELIVRELGATVVEEFSND' A
#
# COMPACT_ATOMS: atom_id res chain seq x y z
N ALA A 1 66.31 -20.54 23.55
CA ALA A 1 65.16 -19.77 23.05
C ALA A 1 64.74 -20.36 21.70
N ALA A 2 63.49 -20.78 21.54
CA ALA A 2 62.97 -21.31 20.28
C ALA A 2 62.23 -20.19 19.52
N PRO A 3 62.31 -20.12 18.17
CA PRO A 3 61.59 -19.10 17.42
C PRO A 3 60.10 -19.43 17.34
N ALA A 4 59.26 -18.43 17.56
CA ALA A 4 57.81 -18.53 17.41
C ALA A 4 57.43 -18.58 15.93
N ALA A 5 56.55 -19.52 15.55
CA ALA A 5 55.97 -19.60 14.22
C ALA A 5 54.81 -18.59 14.06
N PRO A 6 54.63 -17.95 12.89
CA PRO A 6 53.50 -17.04 12.69
C PRO A 6 52.20 -17.86 12.59
N ALA A 7 51.21 -17.48 13.39
CA ALA A 7 49.86 -18.00 13.29
C ALA A 7 49.24 -17.51 11.96
N SER A 8 49.08 -18.44 11.01
CA SER A 8 48.31 -18.20 9.80
C SER A 8 46.83 -18.04 10.17
N GLY A 9 46.38 -16.80 10.29
CA GLY A 9 44.97 -16.48 10.45
C GLY A 9 44.19 -16.95 9.22
N TYR A 10 43.22 -17.83 9.41
CA TYR A 10 42.24 -18.16 8.38
C TYR A 10 41.39 -16.92 8.11
N ALA A 11 41.54 -16.33 6.92
CA ALA A 11 40.66 -15.27 6.46
C ALA A 11 39.28 -15.87 6.13
N ALA A 12 38.22 -15.34 6.74
CA ALA A 12 36.85 -15.71 6.39
C ALA A 12 36.54 -15.25 4.94
N PRO A 13 35.83 -16.05 4.14
CA PRO A 13 35.47 -15.66 2.78
C PRO A 13 34.55 -14.44 2.83
N ALA A 14 34.84 -13.47 1.96
CA ALA A 14 34.02 -12.26 1.83
C ALA A 14 32.62 -12.62 1.31
N PRO A 15 31.57 -11.92 1.77
CA PRO A 15 30.22 -12.14 1.28
C PRO A 15 30.15 -11.87 -0.23
N ALA A 16 29.46 -12.75 -0.96
CA ALA A 16 29.24 -12.61 -2.38
C ALA A 16 28.40 -11.36 -2.69
N PRO A 17 28.65 -10.68 -3.82
CA PRO A 17 27.84 -9.53 -4.23
C PRO A 17 26.38 -9.96 -4.42
N ARG A 18 25.47 -9.25 -3.76
CA ARG A 18 24.02 -9.47 -3.90
C ARG A 18 23.53 -8.72 -5.16
N PRO A 19 22.59 -9.29 -5.93
CA PRO A 19 21.95 -8.58 -7.03
C PRO A 19 21.36 -7.25 -6.58
N ALA A 20 21.41 -6.24 -7.45
CA ALA A 20 20.73 -4.98 -7.20
C ALA A 20 19.22 -5.23 -7.04
N ALA A 21 18.61 -4.57 -6.05
CA ALA A 21 17.17 -4.60 -5.89
C ALA A 21 16.51 -3.81 -7.04
N PRO A 22 15.33 -4.24 -7.52
CA PRO A 22 14.56 -3.45 -8.47
C PRO A 22 14.20 -2.09 -7.88
N GLU A 23 14.14 -1.07 -8.73
CA GLU A 23 13.71 0.27 -8.34
C GLU A 23 12.24 0.25 -7.89
N PRO A 24 11.87 1.04 -6.86
CA PRO A 24 10.50 1.13 -6.41
C PRO A 24 9.60 1.76 -7.47
N PRO A 25 8.31 1.41 -7.52
CA PRO A 25 7.36 2.05 -8.42
C PRO A 25 7.27 3.55 -8.12
N PRO A 26 6.92 4.37 -9.14
CA PRO A 26 6.68 5.79 -8.92
C PRO A 26 5.57 6.00 -7.89
N PRO A 27 5.63 7.09 -7.11
CA PRO A 27 4.56 7.45 -6.19
C PRO A 27 3.27 7.70 -6.99
N ILE A 28 2.18 7.09 -6.55
CA ILE A 28 0.85 7.30 -7.09
C ILE A 28 0.34 8.66 -6.57
N SER A 29 -0.21 9.49 -7.45
CA SER A 29 -0.79 10.78 -7.04
C SER A 29 -2.11 10.53 -6.29
N PRO A 30 -2.54 11.41 -5.39
CA PRO A 30 -3.84 11.25 -4.71
C PRO A 30 -5.04 11.27 -5.67
N GLU A 31 -4.88 11.84 -6.86
CA GLU A 31 -5.88 11.80 -7.94
C GLU A 31 -5.95 10.43 -8.63
N ASP A 32 -4.87 9.64 -8.55
CA ASP A 32 -4.76 8.28 -9.10
C ASP A 32 -5.09 7.21 -8.03
N ASP A 33 -5.33 7.61 -6.79
CA ASP A 33 -5.67 6.76 -5.63
C ASP A 33 -7.19 6.67 -5.44
N ILE A 34 -7.91 6.53 -6.55
CA ILE A 34 -9.36 6.35 -6.59
C ILE A 34 -9.60 4.94 -7.14
N PRO A 35 -10.47 4.13 -6.50
CA PRO A 35 -10.71 2.77 -6.96
C PRO A 35 -11.30 2.76 -8.38
N GLU A 36 -10.96 1.74 -9.17
CA GLU A 36 -11.33 1.62 -10.58
C GLU A 36 -12.79 1.19 -10.72
N ASP A 37 -13.57 1.78 -11.63
CA ASP A 37 -15.01 1.47 -11.81
C ASP A 37 -15.32 -0.03 -12.10
N ASP A 38 -14.31 -0.82 -12.49
CA ASP A 38 -14.39 -2.27 -12.75
C ASP A 38 -14.03 -3.13 -11.52
N ASP A 39 -13.73 -2.54 -10.36
CA ASP A 39 -13.35 -3.27 -9.15
C ASP A 39 -14.55 -4.08 -8.59
N PRO A 40 -14.40 -5.38 -8.32
CA PRO A 40 -15.51 -6.24 -7.90
C PRO A 40 -15.99 -5.99 -6.46
N ASP A 41 -15.22 -5.26 -5.66
CA ASP A 41 -15.60 -4.75 -4.34
C ASP A 41 -16.15 -3.32 -4.39
N LEU A 42 -16.00 -2.62 -5.52
CA LEU A 42 -16.87 -1.51 -5.88
C LEU A 42 -18.22 -2.10 -6.30
N ASP A 43 -19.03 -2.36 -5.29
CA ASP A 43 -20.44 -2.60 -5.49
C ASP A 43 -21.01 -1.41 -6.29
N GLU A 44 -21.42 -1.64 -7.56
CA GLU A 44 -22.27 -0.74 -8.36
C GLU A 44 -23.67 -0.55 -7.73
N SER A 45 -23.82 -0.85 -6.44
CA SER A 45 -24.93 -0.47 -5.59
C SER A 45 -24.92 1.05 -5.43
N ALA A 46 -25.33 1.74 -6.50
CA ALA A 46 -25.49 3.17 -6.68
C ALA A 46 -26.57 3.79 -5.76
N LEU A 47 -26.69 3.30 -4.54
CA LEU A 47 -27.39 4.00 -3.48
C LEU A 47 -26.54 5.23 -3.18
N SER A 48 -27.07 6.40 -3.51
CA SER A 48 -26.53 7.66 -2.99
C SER A 48 -26.28 7.48 -1.50
N GLY A 49 -25.19 8.01 -0.95
CA GLY A 49 -24.90 7.87 0.48
C GLY A 49 -26.10 8.25 1.37
N GLN A 50 -26.97 9.14 0.87
CA GLN A 50 -28.28 9.48 1.45
C GLN A 50 -29.22 8.27 1.61
N GLU A 51 -29.37 7.43 0.58
CA GLU A 51 -30.26 6.25 0.62
C GLU A 51 -29.71 5.17 1.56
N LEU A 52 -28.38 5.04 1.67
CA LEU A 52 -27.76 4.18 2.69
C LEU A 52 -28.04 4.67 4.10
N ILE A 53 -27.98 5.98 4.34
CA ILE A 53 -28.25 6.59 5.64
C ILE A 53 -29.72 6.36 6.06
N VAL A 54 -30.68 6.52 5.14
CA VAL A 54 -32.11 6.27 5.39
C VAL A 54 -32.36 4.82 5.77
N ARG A 55 -31.76 3.87 5.04
CA ARG A 55 -32.02 2.44 5.24
C ARG A 55 -31.31 1.85 6.46
N GLU A 56 -30.04 2.17 6.70
CA GLU A 56 -29.24 1.52 7.76
C GLU A 56 -29.49 2.13 9.13
N LEU A 57 -29.68 3.45 9.20
CA LEU A 57 -29.86 4.17 10.47
C LEU A 57 -31.34 4.46 10.78
N GLY A 58 -32.26 4.07 9.89
CA GLY A 58 -33.68 4.40 10.00
C GLY A 58 -33.96 5.90 9.92
N ALA A 59 -33.08 6.65 9.26
CA ALA A 59 -33.22 8.09 9.09
C ALA A 59 -34.32 8.45 8.09
N THR A 60 -34.78 9.70 8.09
CA THR A 60 -35.77 10.21 7.13
C THR A 60 -35.34 11.57 6.57
N VAL A 61 -35.64 11.80 5.29
CA VAL A 61 -35.44 13.12 4.66
C VAL A 61 -36.59 14.02 5.08
N VAL A 62 -36.26 15.14 5.71
CA VAL A 62 -37.25 16.13 6.15
C VAL A 62 -37.46 17.16 5.06
N GLU A 63 -36.38 17.76 4.56
CA GLU A 63 -36.38 18.77 3.50
C GLU A 63 -35.14 18.61 2.63
N GLU A 64 -35.31 18.73 1.31
CA GLU A 64 -34.23 18.70 0.32
C GLU A 64 -34.12 20.08 -0.35
N PHE A 65 -32.88 20.61 -0.46
CA PHE A 65 -32.61 21.90 -1.09
C PHE A 65 -31.70 21.69 -2.29
N SER A 66 -32.12 22.16 -3.47
CA SER A 66 -31.27 22.20 -4.66
C SER A 66 -30.34 23.41 -4.60
N ASN A 67 -29.03 23.17 -4.68
CA ASN A 67 -28.03 24.22 -4.82
C ASN A 67 -27.78 24.43 -6.32
N ASP A 68 -28.47 25.39 -6.93
CA ASP A 68 -28.11 25.90 -8.26
C ASP A 68 -27.06 27.01 -8.12
#